data_AF-A0AB38XVE4-F1
#
_entry.id   AF-A0AB38XVE4-F1
#
_cell.length_a   1.000
_cell.length_b   1.000
_cell.length_c   1.000
_cell.angle_alpha   90.00
_cell.angle_beta   90.00
_cell.angle_gamma   90.00
#
_symmetry.space_group_name_H-M   'P 1'
#
loop_
_entity.id
_entity.type
_entity.pdbx_description
1 polymer ?
#
loop_
_entity_poly.entity_id
_entity_poly.type
_entity_poly.pdbx_seq_one_letter_code
_entity_poly.pdbx_strand_id
1 'polypeptide(L)' 'MGIQFRKKQNLDKDTWLNYSGSGVSGSKRIGPVTINSRGGYTVRLGKGLTFRGRWKKK' A
#
# COMPACT_ATOMS: atom_id res chain seq x y z
N MET A 1 1.95 -21.88 -9.45
CA MET A 1 3.03 -21.20 -8.69
C MET A 1 4.18 -20.97 -9.65
N GLY A 2 4.66 -19.74 -9.81
CA GLY A 2 5.68 -19.38 -10.80
C GLY A 2 6.37 -18.07 -10.44
N ILE A 3 7.34 -17.64 -11.26
CA ILE A 3 8.10 -16.39 -11.05
C ILE A 3 7.14 -15.20 -11.01
N GLN A 4 7.09 -14.51 -9.87
CA GLN A 4 6.30 -13.30 -9.71
C GLN A 4 7.18 -12.07 -9.87
N PHE A 5 6.94 -11.27 -10.91
CA PHE A 5 7.53 -9.95 -11.01
C PHE A 5 6.84 -9.00 -10.03
N ARG A 6 7.61 -8.50 -9.05
CA ARG A 6 7.23 -7.40 -8.16
C ARG A 6 8.36 -6.40 -8.08
N LYS A 7 8.06 -5.14 -8.36
CA LYS A 7 9.01 -4.03 -8.21
C LYS A 7 8.36 -2.90 -7.42
N LYS A 8 9.09 -2.35 -6.45
CA LYS A 8 8.68 -1.16 -5.70
C LYS A 8 9.56 0.01 -6.12
N GLN A 9 8.96 1.13 -6.46
CA GLN A 9 9.65 2.39 -6.73
C GLN A 9 9.20 3.42 -5.71
N ASN A 10 10.14 3.91 -4.91
CA ASN A 10 9.86 5.02 -4.00
C ASN A 10 9.82 6.30 -4.85
N LEU A 11 8.69 7.02 -4.80
CA LEU A 11 8.55 8.33 -5.44
C LEU A 11 8.98 9.43 -4.47
N ASP A 12 8.70 9.25 -3.19
CA ASP A 12 9.02 10.18 -2.11
C ASP A 12 9.21 9.39 -0.80
N LYS A 13 9.56 10.06 0.29
CA LYS A 13 9.71 9.49 1.64
C LYS A 13 8.46 8.71 2.09
N ASP A 14 7.29 9.23 1.73
CA ASP A 14 6.00 8.66 2.13
C ASP A 14 5.18 8.07 0.97
N THR A 15 5.69 8.08 -0.26
CA THR A 15 4.94 7.64 -1.44
C THR A 15 5.73 6.62 -2.26
N TRP A 16 5.08 5.53 -2.65
CA TRP A 16 5.70 4.51 -3.50
C TRP A 16 4.72 3.90 -4.50
N LEU A 17 5.24 3.53 -5.65
CA LEU A 17 4.55 2.74 -6.67
C LEU A 17 4.97 1.27 -6.57
N ASN A 18 4.00 0.38 -6.73
CA ASN A 18 4.17 -1.06 -6.74
C ASN A 18 3.77 -1.57 -8.12
N TYR A 19 4.74 -2.08 -8.85
CA TYR A 19 4.57 -2.73 -10.14
C TYR A 19 4.51 -4.24 -9.92
N SER A 20 3.52 -4.88 -10.52
CA SER A 20 3.34 -6.33 -10.44
C SER A 20 2.78 -6.85 -11.75
N GLY A 21 2.84 -8.18 -11.98
CA GLY A 21 2.23 -8.80 -13.16
C GLY A 21 0.71 -8.51 -13.31
N SER A 22 0.03 -8.12 -12.24
CA SER A 22 -1.39 -7.71 -12.27
C SER A 22 -1.61 -6.20 -12.41
N GLY A 23 -0.55 -5.42 -12.68
CA GLY A 23 -0.59 -3.98 -12.89
C GLY A 23 0.10 -3.15 -11.81
N VAL A 24 -0.08 -1.84 -11.91
CA VAL A 24 0.58 -0.81 -11.08
C VAL A 24 -0.36 -0.31 -9.99
N SER A 25 0.17 -0.07 -8.79
CA SER A 25 -0.59 0.54 -7.69
C SER A 25 0.26 1.49 -6.86
N GLY A 26 -0.31 2.64 -6.51
CA GLY A 26 0.34 3.63 -5.65
C GLY A 26 -0.09 3.47 -4.21
N SER A 27 0.85 3.72 -3.31
CA SER A 27 0.60 3.84 -1.88
C SER A 27 1.19 5.14 -1.38
N LYS A 28 0.45 5.83 -0.50
CA LYS A 28 0.89 7.06 0.15
C LYS A 28 0.64 6.97 1.64
N ARG A 29 1.63 7.37 2.43
CA ARG A 29 1.54 7.54 3.87
C ARG A 29 1.29 9.02 4.18
N ILE A 30 0.39 9.26 5.11
CA ILE A 30 0.05 10.58 5.64
C ILE A 30 -0.05 10.41 7.15
N GLY A 31 1.03 10.73 7.87
CA GLY A 31 1.13 10.50 9.31
C GLY A 31 0.96 9.02 9.70
N PRO A 32 0.04 8.68 10.63
CA PRO A 32 -0.21 7.30 11.03
C PRO A 32 -1.01 6.52 9.97
N VAL A 33 -1.55 7.17 8.94
CA VAL A 33 -2.41 6.56 7.94
C VAL A 33 -1.61 6.24 6.68
N THR A 34 -1.83 5.06 6.10
CA THR A 34 -1.34 4.68 4.78
C THR A 34 -2.53 4.29 3.93
N ILE A 35 -2.67 4.90 2.75
CA ILE A 35 -3.70 4.59 1.77
C ILE A 35 -3.05 4.01 0.53
N ASN A 36 -3.78 3.15 -0.19
CA ASN A 36 -3.35 2.65 -1.49
C ASN A 36 -4.44 2.83 -2.55
N SER A 37 -4.01 2.95 -3.80
CA SER A 37 -4.90 3.13 -4.95
C SER A 37 -5.77 1.90 -5.24
N ARG A 38 -5.46 0.74 -4.63
CA ARG A 38 -6.29 -0.48 -4.67
C ARG A 38 -7.43 -0.47 -3.64
N GLY A 39 -7.65 0.66 -2.99
CA GLY A 39 -8.78 0.88 -2.09
C GLY A 39 -8.60 0.33 -0.69
N GLY A 40 -7.35 0.18 -0.23
CA GLY A 40 -7.01 -0.23 1.13
C GLY A 40 -6.41 0.90 1.94
N TYR A 41 -6.62 0.86 3.25
CA TYR A 41 -5.99 1.76 4.20
C TYR A 41 -5.47 1.03 5.43
N THR A 42 -4.50 1.62 6.09
CA THR A 42 -3.93 1.15 7.35
C THR A 42 -3.64 2.34 8.23
N VAL A 43 -4.18 2.34 9.45
CA VAL A 43 -3.96 3.36 10.48
C VAL A 43 -3.11 2.74 11.58
N ARG A 44 -2.00 3.39 11.93
CA ARG A 44 -1.18 3.07 13.10
C ARG A 44 -1.80 3.72 14.32
N LEU A 45 -2.29 2.91 15.26
CA LEU A 45 -2.91 3.39 16.50
C LEU A 45 -1.88 3.63 17.62
N GLY A 46 -0.62 3.24 17.40
CA GLY A 46 0.45 3.28 18.41
C GLY A 46 0.54 1.98 19.21
N LYS A 47 1.61 1.82 20.01
CA LYS A 47 1.84 0.65 20.88
C LYS A 47 1.78 -0.71 20.15
N GLY A 48 2.21 -0.76 18.89
CA GLY A 48 2.19 -1.98 18.06
C GLY A 48 0.83 -2.31 17.42
N LEU A 49 -0.20 -1.49 17.65
CA LEU A 49 -1.53 -1.71 17.09
C LEU A 49 -1.69 -1.04 15.71
N THR A 50 -2.28 -1.79 14.78
CA THR A 50 -2.62 -1.31 13.44
C THR A 50 -4.05 -1.70 13.09
N PHE A 51 -4.84 -0.72 12.66
CA PHE A 51 -6.15 -0.93 12.09
C PHE A 51 -6.04 -0.94 10.57
N ARG A 52 -6.50 -2.01 9.91
CA ARG A 52 -6.46 -2.14 8.45
C ARG A 52 -7.87 -2.35 7.92
N GLY A 53 -8.23 -1.60 6.89
CA GLY A 53 -9.50 -1.74 6.20
C GLY A 53 -9.35 -1.64 4.68
N ARG A 54 -10.41 -2.00 3.96
CA ARG A 54 -10.54 -1.82 2.51
C ARG A 54 -11.92 -1.26 2.22
N TRP A 55 -11.99 -0.18 1.45
CA TRP A 55 -13.25 0.38 0.97
C TRP A 55 -13.63 -0.14 -0.43
N LYS A 56 -12.65 -0.59 -1.22
CA LYS A 56 -12.89 -1.19 -2.53
C LYS A 56 -12.77 -2.71 -2.41
N LYS A 57 -13.91 -3.42 -2.54
CA LYS A 57 -13.92 -4.88 -2.74
C LYS A 57 -13.38 -5.20 -4.14
N LYS A 58 -12.72 -6.36 -4.25
CA LYS A 58 -12.05 -6.82 -5.46
C LYS A 58 -13.07 -7.19 -6.52
#